data_AF-A0AA88XQ57-F1
#
_entry.id   AF-A0AA88XQ57-F1
#
_cell.length_a   1.000
_cell.length_b   1.000
_cell.length_c   1.000
_cell.angle_alpha   90.00
_cell.angle_beta   90.00
_cell.angle_gamma   90.00
#
_symmetry.space_group_name_H-M   'P 1'
#
loop_
_entity.id
_entity.type
_entity.pdbx_description
1 polymer ?
#
loop_
_entity_poly.entity_id
_entity_poly.type
_entity_poly.pdbx_seq_one_letter_code
_entity_poly.pdbx_strand_id
1 'polypeptide(L)'
;MKVDWTKDGLANFHQPCWSLLVWSTRSTSGEKKIPLSEIEMKMVKDAIKTAEIHDSADDVNRQASRVANMIKTSKYCVAFTGAGISTAAGIGDFRGIHGKWTDRDKVKEHGEKAKKVIGKAKSRNFQILRPTYTHEALQKLLELGLIKYIISQNVDGLHLLSGVQQDKISELHGNSFVEKCEKCDVRYPRSSRVGGKATNVPAKRCKDCRINHRTGRMCDIKKCGGYLMNTIINFGDSLESDVLDRAEENASKADIFLCLGSTMQVSPANDLVTMGKEPTRLVICNRQVTPYDETCFDTYQDGQQVGSRVFGDCDKFMKSLMKLLLSQEELKKWEAGREARLLQYDLQRKLTTEESKK
;
A
#
# COMPACT_ATOMS: atom_id res chain seq x y z
N MET A 1 22.93 26.80 1.30
CA MET A 1 21.92 25.92 0.66
C MET A 1 20.60 26.67 0.67
N LYS A 2 19.95 26.88 -0.48
CA LYS A 2 18.63 27.54 -0.50
C LYS A 2 17.57 26.47 -0.26
N VAL A 3 16.79 26.62 0.80
CA VAL A 3 15.67 25.74 1.14
C VAL A 3 14.40 26.41 0.66
N ASP A 4 13.60 25.69 -0.13
CA ASP A 4 12.30 26.16 -0.57
C ASP A 4 11.24 25.64 0.42
N TRP A 5 10.50 26.54 1.04
CA TRP A 5 9.53 26.20 2.08
C TRP A 5 8.11 26.29 1.52
N THR A 6 7.32 25.24 1.70
CA THR A 6 5.90 25.27 1.37
C THR A 6 5.13 26.11 2.40
N LYS A 7 3.95 26.58 2.02
CA LYS A 7 3.04 27.31 2.92
C LYS A 7 2.64 26.50 4.16
N ASP A 8 2.68 25.18 4.06
CA ASP A 8 2.36 24.23 5.14
C ASP A 8 3.59 23.90 6.01
N GLY A 9 4.73 24.55 5.78
CA GLY A 9 5.95 24.40 6.57
C GLY A 9 6.79 23.17 6.21
N LEU A 10 6.62 22.59 5.01
CA LEU A 10 7.49 21.53 4.51
C LEU A 10 8.70 22.13 3.79
N ALA A 11 9.87 21.51 3.95
CA ALA A 11 11.08 21.91 3.27
C ALA A 11 11.32 21.05 2.02
N ASN A 12 11.46 21.71 0.88
CA ASN A 12 11.87 21.10 -0.38
C ASN A 12 13.37 21.28 -0.57
N PHE A 13 14.03 20.18 -0.92
CA PHE A 13 15.46 20.15 -1.18
C PHE A 13 15.73 19.57 -2.56
N HIS A 14 16.72 20.13 -3.26
CA HIS A 14 17.33 19.41 -4.38
C HIS A 14 17.94 18.10 -3.85
N GLN A 15 17.85 17.01 -4.62
CA GLN A 15 18.31 15.69 -4.18
C GLN A 15 19.79 15.67 -3.74
N PRO A 16 20.76 16.30 -4.44
CA PRO A 16 22.14 16.37 -3.95
C PRO A 16 22.30 17.12 -2.63
N CYS A 17 21.50 18.17 -2.42
CA CYS A 17 21.49 18.96 -1.19
C CYS A 17 20.95 18.14 -0.01
N TRP A 18 19.86 17.39 -0.22
CA TRP A 18 19.31 16.48 0.78
C TRP A 18 20.31 15.37 1.14
N SER A 19 20.93 14.74 0.14
CA SER A 19 21.93 13.70 0.34
C SER A 19 23.11 14.18 1.17
N LEU A 20 23.59 15.40 0.91
CA LEU A 20 24.69 16.01 1.67
C LEU A 20 24.30 16.30 3.14
N LEU A 21 23.07 16.76 3.39
CA LEU A 21 22.54 16.93 4.74
C LEU A 21 22.48 15.59 5.49
N VAL A 22 21.88 14.58 4.87
CA VAL A 22 21.75 13.23 5.47
C VAL A 22 23.13 12.65 5.77
N TRP A 23 24.06 12.73 4.83
CA TRP A 23 25.44 12.27 5.03
C TRP A 23 26.14 12.98 6.21
N SER A 24 25.93 14.29 6.34
CA SER A 24 26.50 15.10 7.43
C SER A 24 26.00 14.67 8.82
N THR A 25 24.87 13.95 8.92
CA THR A 25 24.38 13.37 10.18
C THR A 25 24.99 12.03 10.57
N ARG A 26 25.66 11.34 9.61
CA ARG A 26 26.17 9.97 9.78
C ARG A 26 27.70 9.92 9.91
N SER A 27 28.42 10.85 9.29
CA SER A 27 29.89 10.82 9.25
C SER A 27 30.56 11.50 10.45
N THR A 28 31.55 10.82 11.04
CA THR A 28 32.45 11.32 12.08
C THR A 28 33.74 11.96 11.54
N SER A 29 34.08 11.77 10.25
CA SER A 29 35.28 12.35 9.62
C SER A 29 35.18 12.39 8.09
N GLY A 30 35.65 13.49 7.48
CA GLY A 30 35.72 13.68 6.01
C GLY A 30 35.48 15.13 5.56
N GLU A 31 36.13 15.54 4.47
CA GLU A 31 35.99 16.89 3.89
C GLU A 31 34.66 17.09 3.15
N LYS A 32 34.07 18.28 3.30
CA LYS A 32 32.72 18.71 2.88
C LYS A 32 31.55 18.28 3.77
N LYS A 33 31.64 18.54 5.08
CA LYS A 33 30.52 18.46 6.02
C LYS A 33 29.75 19.78 6.06
N ILE A 34 28.41 19.72 6.10
CA ILE A 34 27.60 20.86 6.54
C ILE A 34 27.67 20.87 8.07
N PRO A 35 28.16 21.94 8.72
CA PRO A 35 28.12 22.03 10.17
C PRO A 35 26.65 22.12 10.61
N LEU A 36 26.22 21.13 11.41
CA LEU A 36 24.87 21.05 11.96
C LEU A 36 24.98 21.10 13.49
N SER A 37 24.15 21.93 14.13
CA SER A 37 23.90 21.86 15.57
C SER A 37 23.25 20.53 15.96
N GLU A 38 23.25 20.18 17.24
CA GLU A 38 22.57 18.99 17.74
C GLU A 38 21.07 18.97 17.40
N ILE A 39 20.44 20.15 17.46
CA ILE A 39 19.03 20.34 17.12
C ILE A 39 18.82 20.06 15.63
N GLU A 40 19.64 20.63 14.76
CA GLU A 40 19.56 20.39 13.31
C GLU A 40 19.82 18.93 12.95
N MET A 41 20.80 18.28 13.60
CA MET A 41 21.04 16.84 13.42
C MET A 41 19.82 16.01 13.80
N LYS A 42 19.17 16.34 14.92
CA LYS A 42 17.93 15.66 15.33
C LYS A 42 16.83 15.88 14.30
N MET A 43 16.62 17.12 13.86
CA MET A 43 15.62 17.46 12.84
C MET A 43 15.83 16.70 11.54
N VAL A 44 17.06 16.61 11.04
CA VAL A 44 17.38 15.84 9.83
C VAL A 44 17.12 14.35 10.05
N LYS A 45 17.52 13.77 11.19
CA LYS A 45 17.28 12.36 11.52
C LYS A 45 15.79 12.02 11.57
N ASP A 46 14.96 12.92 12.10
CA ASP A 46 13.51 12.72 12.12
C ASP A 46 12.89 12.91 10.74
N ALA A 47 13.37 13.88 9.96
CA ALA A 47 12.92 14.10 8.59
C ALA A 47 13.23 12.91 7.67
N ILE A 48 14.35 12.19 7.87
CA ILE A 48 14.68 10.96 7.10
C ILE A 48 13.55 9.93 7.16
N LYS A 49 12.86 9.80 8.30
CA LYS A 49 11.81 8.79 8.49
C LYS A 49 10.58 9.05 7.63
N THR A 50 10.34 10.31 7.27
CA THR A 50 9.15 10.76 6.55
C THR A 50 9.45 11.40 5.20
N ALA A 51 10.73 11.52 4.83
CA ALA A 51 11.16 12.18 3.61
C ALA A 51 10.52 11.49 2.38
N GLU A 52 9.89 12.30 1.54
CA GLU A 52 9.35 11.90 0.26
C GLU A 52 10.27 12.40 -0.84
N ILE A 53 10.56 11.53 -1.81
CA ILE A 53 11.34 11.83 -3.00
C ILE A 53 10.38 11.82 -4.18
N HIS A 54 10.60 12.74 -5.11
CA HIS A 54 9.79 12.90 -6.30
C HIS A 54 10.71 12.98 -7.53
N ASP A 55 10.69 11.93 -8.33
CA ASP A 55 11.32 11.89 -9.64
C ASP A 55 10.64 12.88 -10.59
N SER A 56 11.40 13.37 -11.57
CA SER A 56 10.86 14.21 -12.63
C SER A 56 9.82 13.43 -13.47
N ALA A 57 8.94 14.14 -14.18
CA ALA A 57 7.98 13.49 -15.07
C ALA A 57 8.69 12.64 -16.15
N ASP A 58 9.83 13.11 -16.65
CA ASP A 58 10.63 12.41 -17.65
C ASP A 58 11.25 11.13 -17.08
N ASP A 59 11.77 11.18 -15.85
CA ASP A 59 12.29 10.00 -15.17
C ASP A 59 11.18 8.98 -14.92
N VAL A 60 10.00 9.40 -14.45
CA VAL A 60 8.84 8.51 -14.28
C VAL A 60 8.46 7.85 -15.59
N ASN A 61 8.40 8.61 -16.69
CA ASN A 61 8.08 8.07 -18.02
C ASN A 61 9.16 7.09 -18.52
N ARG A 62 10.44 7.40 -18.32
CA ARG A 62 11.56 6.51 -18.68
C ARG A 62 11.46 5.19 -17.92
N GLN A 63 11.21 5.24 -16.62
CA GLN A 63 11.05 4.03 -15.82
C GLN A 63 9.78 3.26 -16.20
N ALA A 64 8.67 3.94 -16.50
CA ALA A 64 7.44 3.29 -16.99
C ALA A 64 7.67 2.51 -18.29
N SER A 65 8.40 3.08 -19.26
CA SER A 65 8.80 2.39 -20.50
C SER A 65 9.57 1.10 -20.23
N ARG A 66 10.51 1.16 -19.29
CA ARG A 66 11.30 0.00 -18.90
C ARG A 66 10.46 -1.08 -18.20
N VAL A 67 9.62 -0.68 -17.24
CA VAL A 67 8.72 -1.58 -16.53
C VAL A 67 7.69 -2.21 -17.46
N ALA A 68 7.18 -1.47 -18.45
CA ALA A 68 6.28 -2.02 -19.45
C ALA A 68 6.93 -3.19 -20.21
N ASN A 69 8.19 -3.06 -20.60
CA ASN A 69 8.94 -4.15 -21.23
C ASN A 69 9.15 -5.34 -20.28
N MET A 70 9.47 -5.08 -19.01
CA MET A 70 9.65 -6.13 -18.00
C MET A 70 8.36 -6.93 -17.78
N ILE A 71 7.21 -6.26 -17.70
CA ILE A 71 5.90 -6.90 -17.56
C ILE A 71 5.55 -7.71 -18.82
N LYS A 72 5.74 -7.15 -20.01
CA LYS A 72 5.46 -7.85 -21.29
C LYS A 72 6.31 -9.11 -21.48
N THR A 73 7.53 -9.13 -20.96
CA THR A 73 8.46 -10.27 -21.04
C THR A 73 8.36 -11.21 -19.84
N SER A 74 7.57 -10.86 -18.82
CA SER A 74 7.32 -11.71 -17.65
C SER A 74 6.42 -12.90 -17.97
N LYS A 75 6.76 -14.06 -17.41
CA LYS A 75 5.88 -15.22 -17.38
C LYS A 75 4.93 -15.15 -16.18
N TYR A 76 5.41 -14.60 -15.06
CA TYR A 76 4.67 -14.53 -13.82
C TYR A 76 4.95 -13.24 -13.04
N CYS A 77 4.08 -12.25 -13.23
CA CYS A 77 4.14 -10.97 -12.53
C CYS A 77 3.19 -10.95 -11.34
N VAL A 78 3.71 -10.57 -10.17
CA VAL A 78 2.93 -10.40 -8.93
C VAL A 78 2.96 -8.93 -8.53
N ALA A 79 1.79 -8.35 -8.27
CA ALA A 79 1.72 -7.02 -7.67
C ALA A 79 1.75 -7.13 -6.15
N PHE A 80 2.57 -6.29 -5.51
CA PHE A 80 2.63 -6.16 -4.06
C PHE A 80 2.18 -4.75 -3.65
N THR A 81 1.08 -4.61 -2.90
CA THR A 81 0.48 -3.29 -2.65
C THR A 81 0.38 -2.93 -1.18
N GLY A 82 0.73 -1.69 -0.86
CA GLY A 82 0.54 -1.09 0.46
C GLY A 82 -0.35 0.15 0.46
N ALA A 83 -0.44 0.83 1.60
CA ALA A 83 -1.43 1.88 1.82
C ALA A 83 -1.26 3.10 0.89
N GLY A 84 -0.07 3.27 0.32
CA GLY A 84 0.26 4.35 -0.62
C GLY A 84 -0.66 4.38 -1.84
N ILE A 85 -1.10 3.21 -2.36
CA ILE A 85 -1.99 3.16 -3.53
C ILE A 85 -3.41 3.68 -3.24
N SER A 86 -3.78 3.77 -1.96
CA SER A 86 -5.11 4.21 -1.52
C SER A 86 -5.11 5.69 -1.08
N THR A 87 -3.94 6.34 -0.96
CA THR A 87 -3.84 7.74 -0.51
C THR A 87 -4.67 8.71 -1.35
N ALA A 88 -4.69 8.53 -2.68
CA ALA A 88 -5.50 9.34 -3.59
C ALA A 88 -7.02 9.14 -3.45
N ALA A 89 -7.46 8.05 -2.81
CA ALA A 89 -8.87 7.84 -2.45
C ALA A 89 -9.27 8.59 -1.18
N GLY A 90 -8.35 9.32 -0.53
CA GLY A 90 -8.61 10.07 0.70
C GLY A 90 -8.38 9.26 1.99
N ILE A 91 -7.86 8.03 1.90
CA ILE A 91 -7.39 7.30 3.08
C ILE A 91 -5.93 7.66 3.35
N GLY A 92 -5.67 8.38 4.46
CA GLY A 92 -4.30 8.63 4.89
C GLY A 92 -3.52 7.32 5.09
N ASP A 93 -2.23 7.32 4.82
CA ASP A 93 -1.38 6.14 4.95
C ASP A 93 -1.01 5.85 6.43
N PHE A 94 0.02 5.03 6.63
CA PHE A 94 0.55 4.65 7.93
C PHE A 94 1.87 5.33 8.30
N ARG A 95 2.76 5.60 7.35
CA ARG A 95 4.16 6.00 7.57
C ARG A 95 4.61 7.25 6.80
N GLY A 96 3.74 7.82 5.96
CA GLY A 96 3.96 9.11 5.29
C GLY A 96 4.01 10.26 6.30
N ILE A 97 4.12 11.50 5.79
CA ILE A 97 4.27 12.72 6.60
C ILE A 97 3.14 12.88 7.63
N HIS A 98 1.91 12.46 7.25
CA HIS A 98 0.69 12.44 8.07
C HIS A 98 0.17 10.99 8.27
N GLY A 99 1.06 10.02 8.19
CA GLY A 99 0.73 8.62 8.38
C GLY A 99 0.31 8.35 9.83
N LYS A 100 -0.65 7.42 10.03
CA LYS A 100 -1.19 7.11 11.37
C LYS A 100 -0.11 6.81 12.42
N TRP A 101 0.94 6.09 12.05
CA TRP A 101 2.03 5.75 12.97
C TRP A 101 3.01 6.90 13.12
N THR A 102 3.31 7.63 12.05
CA THR A 102 4.11 8.87 12.09
C THR A 102 3.53 9.87 13.10
N ASP A 103 2.23 10.13 13.01
CA ASP A 103 1.54 11.06 13.92
C ASP A 103 1.53 10.54 15.36
N ARG A 104 1.32 9.23 15.55
CA ARG A 104 1.39 8.61 16.89
C ARG A 104 2.78 8.75 17.50
N ASP A 105 3.83 8.54 16.73
CA ASP A 105 5.21 8.60 17.20
C ASP A 105 5.58 10.06 17.54
N LYS A 106 5.13 11.04 16.73
CA LYS A 106 5.24 12.49 17.05
C LYS A 106 4.57 12.83 18.38
N VAL A 107 3.36 12.33 18.64
CA VAL A 107 2.64 12.56 19.91
C VAL A 107 3.35 11.92 21.09
N LYS A 108 3.89 10.70 20.92
CA LYS A 108 4.68 10.04 21.98
C LYS A 108 5.92 10.85 22.34
N GLU A 109 6.58 11.45 21.37
CA GLU A 109 7.83 12.19 21.57
C GLU A 109 7.62 13.63 22.05
N HIS A 110 6.61 14.34 21.52
CA HIS A 110 6.43 15.79 21.72
C HIS A 110 5.20 16.14 22.59
N GLY A 111 4.46 15.15 23.08
CA GLY A 111 3.36 15.31 24.03
C GLY A 111 2.15 16.10 23.50
N GLU A 112 1.49 16.84 24.39
CA GLU A 112 0.22 17.55 24.14
C GLU A 112 0.28 18.58 23.00
N LYS A 113 1.44 19.22 22.79
CA LYS A 113 1.61 20.22 21.73
C LYS A 113 1.45 19.60 20.34
N ALA A 114 2.07 18.44 20.10
CA ALA A 114 1.92 17.71 18.83
C ALA A 114 0.48 17.21 18.64
N LYS A 115 -0.19 16.78 19.71
CA LYS A 115 -1.59 16.34 19.67
C LYS A 115 -2.56 17.46 19.25
N LYS A 116 -2.31 18.71 19.66
CA LYS A 116 -3.11 19.88 19.24
C LYS A 116 -2.91 20.21 17.75
N VAL A 117 -1.68 20.08 17.24
CA VAL A 117 -1.34 20.36 15.83
C VAL A 117 -1.86 19.26 14.88
N ILE A 118 -1.73 17.99 15.27
CA ILE A 118 -2.18 16.83 14.47
C ILE A 118 -3.73 16.75 14.43
N GLY A 119 -4.41 17.33 15.41
CA GLY A 119 -5.87 17.30 15.52
C GLY A 119 -6.42 15.91 15.89
N LYS A 120 -7.75 15.79 16.00
CA LYS A 120 -8.40 14.48 16.18
C LYS A 120 -8.36 13.74 14.83
N ALA A 121 -7.80 12.53 14.82
CA ALA A 121 -7.89 11.63 13.66
C ALA A 121 -9.36 11.51 13.22
N LYS A 122 -9.71 12.08 12.06
CA LYS A 122 -11.05 11.92 11.50
C LYS A 122 -11.31 10.43 11.35
N SER A 123 -12.50 9.99 11.77
CA SER A 123 -12.95 8.62 11.54
C SER A 123 -12.83 8.34 10.04
N ARG A 124 -11.95 7.39 9.66
CA ARG A 124 -11.79 6.96 8.27
C ARG A 124 -13.09 6.26 7.87
N ASN A 125 -13.93 6.93 7.10
CA ASN A 125 -15.14 6.34 6.57
C ASN A 125 -14.77 5.49 5.34
N PHE A 126 -14.41 4.23 5.58
CA PHE A 126 -14.06 3.30 4.50
C PHE A 126 -15.20 3.06 3.50
N GLN A 127 -16.44 3.39 3.88
CA GLN A 127 -17.62 3.18 3.05
C GLN A 127 -17.58 4.02 1.77
N ILE A 128 -17.16 5.29 1.88
CA ILE A 128 -17.17 6.27 0.79
C ILE A 128 -15.92 6.19 -0.11
N LEU A 129 -14.90 5.42 0.30
CA LEU A 129 -13.69 5.28 -0.50
C LEU A 129 -13.97 4.54 -1.82
N ARG A 130 -13.31 4.97 -2.89
CA ARG A 130 -13.38 4.34 -4.21
C ARG A 130 -12.01 3.88 -4.69
N PRO A 131 -11.95 2.81 -5.51
CA PRO A 131 -10.71 2.38 -6.14
C PRO A 131 -9.99 3.55 -6.85
N THR A 132 -8.70 3.69 -6.57
CA THR A 132 -7.84 4.67 -7.28
C THR A 132 -7.54 4.19 -8.69
N TYR A 133 -6.87 5.03 -9.51
CA TYR A 133 -6.46 4.59 -10.85
C TYR A 133 -5.57 3.34 -10.76
N THR A 134 -4.68 3.28 -9.77
CA THR A 134 -3.83 2.11 -9.52
C THR A 134 -4.63 0.82 -9.27
N HIS A 135 -5.69 0.87 -8.44
CA HIS A 135 -6.53 -0.30 -8.17
C HIS A 135 -7.22 -0.81 -9.43
N GLU A 136 -7.81 0.09 -10.22
CA GLU A 136 -8.47 -0.28 -11.48
C GLU A 136 -7.46 -0.79 -12.50
N ALA A 137 -6.27 -0.19 -12.59
CA ALA A 137 -5.22 -0.62 -13.51
C ALA A 137 -4.73 -2.03 -13.18
N LEU A 138 -4.51 -2.34 -11.89
CA LEU A 138 -4.14 -3.69 -11.46
C LEU A 138 -5.21 -4.72 -11.79
N GLN A 139 -6.48 -4.39 -11.59
CA GLN A 139 -7.60 -5.23 -12.02
C GLN A 139 -7.57 -5.44 -13.54
N LYS A 140 -7.34 -4.39 -14.32
CA LYS A 140 -7.30 -4.51 -15.79
C LYS A 140 -6.13 -5.38 -16.26
N LEU A 141 -4.97 -5.26 -15.62
CA LEU A 141 -3.79 -6.05 -15.93
C LEU A 141 -3.95 -7.53 -15.52
N LEU A 142 -4.72 -7.83 -14.46
CA LEU A 142 -5.14 -9.19 -14.12
C LEU A 142 -6.04 -9.79 -15.21
N GLU A 143 -7.04 -9.04 -15.70
CA GLU A 143 -7.93 -9.49 -16.79
C GLU A 143 -7.14 -9.85 -18.06
N LEU A 144 -6.11 -9.05 -18.39
CA LEU A 144 -5.24 -9.27 -19.54
C LEU A 144 -4.19 -10.37 -19.29
N GLY A 145 -4.12 -10.90 -18.07
CA GLY A 145 -3.11 -11.88 -17.67
C GLY A 145 -1.68 -11.35 -17.64
N LEU A 146 -1.49 -10.02 -17.68
CA LEU A 146 -0.17 -9.37 -17.52
C LEU A 146 0.30 -9.40 -16.07
N ILE A 147 -0.64 -9.34 -15.13
CA ILE A 147 -0.42 -9.65 -13.71
C ILE A 147 -1.11 -10.99 -13.43
N LYS A 148 -0.49 -11.85 -12.62
CA LYS A 148 -1.02 -13.18 -12.28
C LYS A 148 -1.67 -13.21 -10.91
N TYR A 149 -1.19 -12.38 -9.99
CA TYR A 149 -1.64 -12.38 -8.60
C TYR A 149 -1.37 -11.04 -7.91
N ILE A 150 -2.17 -10.72 -6.89
CA ILE A 150 -1.98 -9.56 -6.02
C ILE A 150 -1.72 -10.01 -4.59
N ILE A 151 -0.66 -9.49 -3.99
CA ILE A 151 -0.39 -9.61 -2.56
C ILE A 151 -0.62 -8.22 -1.96
N SER A 152 -1.57 -8.09 -1.04
CA SER A 152 -1.97 -6.80 -0.49
C SER A 152 -1.81 -6.76 1.03
N GLN A 153 -1.21 -5.67 1.51
CA GLN A 153 -1.16 -5.31 2.93
C GLN A 153 -2.36 -4.43 3.35
N ASN A 154 -3.21 -4.03 2.40
CA ASN A 154 -4.29 -3.08 2.64
C ASN A 154 -5.53 -3.80 3.18
N VAL A 155 -6.19 -3.12 4.11
CA VAL A 155 -7.44 -3.59 4.75
C VAL A 155 -8.67 -2.82 4.28
N ASP A 156 -8.52 -1.94 3.30
CA ASP A 156 -9.56 -1.01 2.86
C ASP A 156 -10.65 -1.65 1.98
N GLY A 157 -10.37 -2.85 1.45
CA GLY A 157 -11.26 -3.61 0.58
C GLY A 157 -11.43 -3.01 -0.82
N LEU A 158 -10.54 -2.10 -1.25
CA LEU A 158 -10.65 -1.44 -2.55
C LEU A 158 -10.27 -2.34 -3.73
N HIS A 159 -9.39 -3.34 -3.52
CA HIS A 159 -9.10 -4.35 -4.56
C HIS A 159 -10.31 -5.21 -4.90
N LEU A 160 -10.99 -5.77 -3.89
CA LEU A 160 -12.21 -6.54 -4.15
C LEU A 160 -13.31 -5.66 -4.74
N LEU A 161 -13.44 -4.41 -4.27
CA LEU A 161 -14.39 -3.45 -4.82
C LEU A 161 -14.10 -3.10 -6.28
N SER A 162 -12.83 -3.06 -6.71
CA SER A 162 -12.47 -2.82 -8.11
C SER A 162 -12.76 -4.01 -9.03
N GLY A 163 -13.15 -5.16 -8.48
CA GLY A 163 -13.50 -6.36 -9.23
C GLY A 163 -12.39 -7.43 -9.27
N VAL A 164 -11.34 -7.30 -8.46
CA VAL A 164 -10.34 -8.36 -8.28
C VAL A 164 -11.04 -9.58 -7.66
N GLN A 165 -10.88 -10.74 -8.29
CA GLN A 165 -11.46 -11.99 -7.79
C GLN A 165 -10.68 -12.48 -6.55
N GLN A 166 -11.40 -13.08 -5.59
CA GLN A 166 -10.84 -13.48 -4.30
C GLN A 166 -9.71 -14.52 -4.43
N ASP A 167 -9.73 -15.35 -5.47
CA ASP A 167 -8.72 -16.36 -5.80
C ASP A 167 -7.48 -15.78 -6.48
N LYS A 168 -7.47 -14.48 -6.80
CA LYS A 168 -6.34 -13.74 -7.40
C LYS A 168 -5.66 -12.78 -6.43
N ILE A 169 -6.02 -12.83 -5.15
CA ILE A 169 -5.49 -11.92 -4.14
C ILE A 169 -5.31 -12.57 -2.77
N SER A 170 -4.17 -12.26 -2.14
CA SER A 170 -3.95 -12.49 -0.71
C SER A 170 -3.98 -11.16 0.05
N GLU A 171 -5.01 -10.95 0.87
CA GLU A 171 -5.16 -9.79 1.75
C GLU A 171 -4.54 -10.10 3.12
N LEU A 172 -3.22 -9.92 3.24
CA LEU A 172 -2.41 -10.40 4.37
C LEU A 172 -2.90 -9.87 5.72
N HIS A 173 -3.37 -8.62 5.77
CA HIS A 173 -3.82 -7.98 7.01
C HIS A 173 -5.35 -8.02 7.20
N GLY A 174 -6.04 -8.80 6.38
CA GLY A 174 -7.50 -8.91 6.34
C GLY A 174 -8.18 -7.80 5.56
N ASN A 175 -9.51 -7.75 5.67
CA ASN A 175 -10.34 -6.82 4.91
C ASN A 175 -11.47 -6.26 5.78
N SER A 176 -11.61 -4.93 5.79
CA SER A 176 -12.62 -4.23 6.60
C SER A 176 -14.07 -4.53 6.19
N PHE A 177 -14.30 -5.23 5.09
CA PHE A 177 -15.60 -5.60 4.54
C PHE A 177 -15.83 -7.11 4.57
N VAL A 178 -14.93 -7.89 5.19
CA VAL A 178 -15.04 -9.34 5.25
C VAL A 178 -15.02 -9.80 6.71
N GLU A 179 -15.94 -10.68 7.03
CA GLU A 179 -15.94 -11.44 8.28
C GLU A 179 -15.86 -12.94 8.00
N LYS A 180 -15.39 -13.71 8.97
CA LYS A 180 -15.11 -15.13 8.86
C LYS A 180 -15.75 -15.88 10.02
N CYS A 181 -16.29 -17.07 9.78
CA CYS A 181 -16.81 -17.90 10.87
C CYS A 181 -15.66 -18.50 11.69
N GLU A 182 -15.72 -18.40 13.02
CA GLU A 182 -14.69 -18.96 13.92
C GLU A 182 -14.67 -20.51 14.01
N LYS A 183 -15.60 -21.20 13.34
CA LYS A 183 -15.72 -22.67 13.37
C LYS A 183 -15.47 -23.34 12.03
N CYS A 184 -16.05 -22.79 10.95
CA CYS A 184 -16.01 -23.40 9.62
C CYS A 184 -15.23 -22.57 8.59
N ASP A 185 -14.61 -21.47 9.02
CA ASP A 185 -13.76 -20.59 8.21
C ASP A 185 -14.40 -19.94 6.97
N VAL A 186 -15.69 -20.17 6.71
CA VAL A 186 -16.41 -19.50 5.62
C VAL A 186 -16.37 -17.99 5.81
N ARG A 187 -16.04 -17.28 4.73
CA ARG A 187 -15.91 -15.83 4.65
C ARG A 187 -17.17 -15.21 4.05
N TYR A 188 -17.57 -14.07 4.60
CA TYR A 188 -18.77 -13.32 4.24
C TYR A 188 -18.37 -11.90 3.85
N PRO A 189 -18.32 -11.58 2.55
CA PRO A 189 -18.23 -10.21 2.07
C PRO A 189 -19.47 -9.43 2.48
N ARG A 190 -19.28 -8.18 2.91
CA ARG A 190 -20.33 -7.27 3.34
C ARG A 190 -20.27 -5.98 2.52
N SER A 191 -21.44 -5.42 2.25
CA SER A 191 -21.53 -4.11 1.60
C SER A 191 -21.09 -2.98 2.53
N SER A 192 -21.14 -3.18 3.85
CA SER A 192 -20.73 -2.20 4.86
C SER A 192 -19.54 -2.67 5.69
N ARG A 193 -18.80 -1.70 6.23
CA ARG A 193 -17.64 -1.98 7.06
C ARG A 193 -18.02 -2.88 8.24
N VAL A 194 -17.29 -3.97 8.39
CA VAL A 194 -17.37 -4.88 9.52
C VAL A 194 -16.71 -4.23 10.73
N GLY A 195 -17.52 -3.89 11.73
CA GLY A 195 -17.02 -3.46 13.04
C GLY A 195 -16.46 -4.62 13.86
N GLY A 196 -15.61 -4.30 14.83
CA GLY A 196 -15.23 -5.21 15.92
C GLY A 196 -15.91 -4.82 17.23
N LYS A 197 -15.78 -5.67 18.26
CA LYS A 197 -16.26 -5.42 19.65
C LYS A 197 -17.78 -5.39 19.81
N ALA A 198 -18.46 -6.35 19.21
CA ALA A 198 -19.89 -6.50 19.44
C ALA A 198 -20.19 -6.84 20.91
N THR A 199 -21.19 -6.17 21.49
CA THR A 199 -21.65 -6.36 22.88
C THR A 199 -22.85 -7.31 22.99
N ASN A 200 -23.50 -7.60 21.86
CA ASN A 200 -24.67 -8.49 21.78
C ASN A 200 -24.32 -9.98 21.74
N VAL A 201 -23.04 -10.34 21.82
CA VAL A 201 -22.56 -11.72 21.84
C VAL A 201 -21.49 -11.90 22.92
N PRO A 202 -21.32 -13.10 23.50
CA PRO A 202 -20.30 -13.34 24.51
C PRO A 202 -18.92 -12.93 23.98
N ALA A 203 -18.20 -12.08 24.72
CA ALA A 203 -16.88 -11.65 24.30
C ALA A 203 -15.89 -12.81 24.36
N LYS A 204 -15.15 -13.02 23.26
CA LYS A 204 -14.04 -13.97 23.21
C LYS A 204 -12.79 -13.20 22.79
N ARG A 205 -11.92 -12.94 23.77
CA ARG A 205 -10.66 -12.23 23.51
C ARG A 205 -9.72 -13.16 22.74
N CYS A 206 -9.13 -12.65 21.66
CA CYS A 206 -8.05 -13.30 20.95
C CYS A 206 -6.90 -13.60 21.94
N LYS A 207 -6.25 -14.75 21.81
CA LYS A 207 -5.10 -15.08 22.66
C LYS A 207 -3.91 -14.16 22.37
N ASP A 208 -3.79 -13.70 21.13
CA ASP A 208 -2.65 -12.95 20.62
C ASP A 208 -2.81 -11.45 20.91
N CYS A 209 -3.75 -10.75 20.25
CA CYS A 209 -3.96 -9.32 20.51
C CYS A 209 -4.90 -8.97 21.67
N ARG A 210 -5.54 -9.95 22.34
CA ARG A 210 -6.46 -9.73 23.48
C ARG A 210 -7.75 -8.95 23.16
N ILE A 211 -8.06 -8.74 21.89
CA ILE A 211 -9.27 -8.03 21.42
C ILE A 211 -10.43 -9.02 21.15
N ASN A 212 -11.68 -8.59 21.34
CA ASN A 212 -12.85 -9.35 20.88
C ASN A 212 -13.12 -9.05 19.39
N HIS A 213 -12.91 -10.04 18.52
CA HIS A 213 -13.13 -9.90 17.08
C HIS A 213 -14.56 -10.22 16.64
N ARG A 214 -15.41 -10.75 17.52
CA ARG A 214 -16.80 -11.10 17.17
C ARG A 214 -17.55 -9.86 16.70
N THR A 215 -18.29 -10.01 15.61
CA THR A 215 -19.01 -8.94 14.91
C THR A 215 -20.47 -8.83 15.33
N GLY A 216 -20.93 -9.74 16.20
CA GLY A 216 -22.31 -9.80 16.66
C GLY A 216 -23.23 -10.61 15.74
N ARG A 217 -22.70 -11.20 14.68
CA ARG A 217 -23.41 -12.06 13.72
C ARG A 217 -23.03 -13.53 13.89
N MET A 218 -23.88 -14.41 13.38
CA MET A 218 -23.68 -15.86 13.37
C MET A 218 -23.58 -16.39 11.95
N CYS A 219 -22.90 -17.53 11.80
CA CYS A 219 -22.82 -18.28 10.56
C CYS A 219 -24.18 -18.86 10.17
N ASP A 220 -24.54 -18.71 8.90
CA ASP A 220 -25.80 -19.18 8.31
C ASP A 220 -25.74 -20.65 7.84
N ILE A 221 -24.55 -21.24 7.77
CA ILE A 221 -24.38 -22.66 7.45
C ILE A 221 -25.10 -23.51 8.49
N LYS A 222 -26.02 -24.33 8.00
CA LYS A 222 -26.84 -25.23 8.80
C LYS A 222 -25.95 -26.08 9.71
N LYS A 223 -26.28 -26.09 11.01
CA LYS A 223 -25.56 -26.80 12.09
C LYS A 223 -24.16 -26.25 12.46
N CYS A 224 -23.65 -25.18 11.86
CA CYS A 224 -22.36 -24.61 12.28
C CYS A 224 -22.49 -23.90 13.64
N GLY A 225 -23.42 -22.94 13.75
CA GLY A 225 -23.65 -22.16 14.97
C GLY A 225 -22.39 -21.45 15.50
N GLY A 226 -21.49 -21.05 14.61
CA GLY A 226 -20.27 -20.30 14.95
C GLY A 226 -20.51 -18.78 14.88
N TYR A 227 -19.82 -18.01 15.72
CA TYR A 227 -19.85 -16.55 15.61
C TYR A 227 -18.97 -16.08 14.45
N LEU A 228 -19.39 -14.98 13.82
CA LEU A 228 -18.58 -14.32 12.80
C LEU A 228 -17.59 -13.35 13.45
N MET A 229 -16.38 -13.34 12.91
CA MET A 229 -15.22 -12.58 13.37
C MET A 229 -14.78 -11.63 12.26
N ASN A 230 -14.42 -10.39 12.59
CA ASN A 230 -13.74 -9.55 11.61
C ASN A 230 -12.37 -10.15 11.26
N THR A 231 -11.90 -9.92 10.04
CA THR A 231 -10.64 -10.48 9.53
C THR A 231 -9.42 -9.61 9.78
N ILE A 232 -9.58 -8.46 10.45
CA ILE A 232 -8.48 -7.49 10.63
C ILE A 232 -7.41 -8.04 11.56
N ILE A 233 -6.19 -8.11 11.04
CA ILE A 233 -4.99 -8.47 11.80
C ILE A 233 -4.49 -7.23 12.57
N ASN A 234 -4.30 -7.37 13.88
CA ASN A 234 -3.73 -6.32 14.73
C ASN A 234 -2.27 -6.62 15.05
N PHE A 235 -1.58 -5.63 15.63
CA PHE A 235 -0.23 -5.88 16.14
C PHE A 235 -0.22 -6.99 17.19
N GLY A 236 0.67 -7.95 16.98
CA GLY A 236 0.79 -9.14 17.82
C GLY A 236 -0.06 -10.32 17.36
N ASP A 237 -1.01 -10.12 16.43
CA ASP A 237 -1.73 -11.23 15.79
C ASP A 237 -0.84 -11.90 14.73
N SER A 238 -1.02 -13.21 14.57
CA SER A 238 -0.43 -13.95 13.45
C SER A 238 -1.23 -13.67 12.17
N LEU A 239 -0.55 -13.69 11.01
CA LEU A 239 -1.25 -13.72 9.72
C LEU A 239 -2.06 -15.02 9.60
N GLU A 240 -3.18 -14.99 8.87
CA GLU A 240 -3.94 -16.20 8.58
C GLU A 240 -3.11 -17.14 7.69
N SER A 241 -2.84 -18.36 8.15
CA SER A 241 -1.95 -19.30 7.45
C SER A 241 -2.40 -19.58 6.03
N ASP A 242 -3.70 -19.80 5.80
CA ASP A 242 -4.23 -20.06 4.46
C ASP A 242 -3.98 -18.90 3.48
N VAL A 243 -3.98 -17.65 3.97
CA VAL A 243 -3.73 -16.46 3.16
C VAL A 243 -2.24 -16.29 2.89
N LEU A 244 -1.40 -16.55 3.90
CA LEU A 244 0.05 -16.48 3.79
C LEU A 244 0.58 -17.59 2.86
N ASP A 245 0.15 -18.83 3.03
CA ASP A 245 0.54 -19.98 2.19
C ASP A 245 0.26 -19.69 0.71
N ARG A 246 -0.93 -19.15 0.39
CA ARG A 246 -1.25 -18.72 -0.99
C ARG A 246 -0.35 -17.57 -1.45
N ALA A 247 -0.02 -16.63 -0.58
CA ALA A 247 0.86 -15.53 -0.94
C ALA A 247 2.28 -16.03 -1.25
N GLU A 248 2.82 -16.92 -0.43
CA GLU A 248 4.13 -17.57 -0.60
C GLU A 248 4.15 -18.43 -1.87
N GLU A 249 3.09 -19.21 -2.12
CA GLU A 249 2.97 -20.03 -3.33
C GLU A 249 3.04 -19.16 -4.61
N ASN A 250 2.31 -18.04 -4.64
CA ASN A 250 2.32 -17.14 -5.80
C ASN A 250 3.63 -16.32 -5.87
N ALA A 251 4.19 -15.93 -4.73
CA ALA A 251 5.47 -15.22 -4.64
C ALA A 251 6.62 -16.07 -5.21
N SER A 252 6.69 -17.36 -4.85
CA SER A 252 7.72 -18.30 -5.33
C SER A 252 7.69 -18.54 -6.84
N LYS A 253 6.55 -18.29 -7.49
CA LYS A 253 6.40 -18.41 -8.95
C LYS A 253 6.85 -17.16 -9.69
N ALA A 254 6.90 -16.01 -9.00
CA ALA A 254 7.11 -14.70 -9.61
C ALA A 254 8.50 -14.58 -10.22
N ASP A 255 8.59 -14.06 -11.44
CA ASP A 255 9.84 -13.60 -12.05
C ASP A 255 9.97 -12.06 -12.03
N ILE A 256 8.92 -11.39 -11.57
CA ILE A 256 8.88 -9.95 -11.32
C ILE A 256 7.85 -9.63 -10.23
N PHE A 257 8.23 -8.69 -9.36
CA PHE A 257 7.32 -8.05 -8.41
C PHE A 257 7.10 -6.59 -8.78
N LEU A 258 5.82 -6.18 -8.86
CA LEU A 258 5.40 -4.80 -8.99
C LEU A 258 4.93 -4.27 -7.63
N CYS A 259 5.86 -3.71 -6.86
CA CYS A 259 5.64 -3.14 -5.54
C CYS A 259 5.14 -1.70 -5.63
N LEU A 260 3.93 -1.44 -5.14
CA LEU A 260 3.26 -0.14 -5.24
C LEU A 260 2.83 0.35 -3.86
N GLY A 261 3.30 1.54 -3.47
CA GLY A 261 2.80 2.25 -2.31
C GLY A 261 3.03 1.54 -0.98
N SER A 262 4.10 0.75 -0.84
CA SER A 262 4.51 0.15 0.42
C SER A 262 5.92 0.58 0.79
N THR A 263 6.15 0.85 2.09
CA THR A 263 7.50 1.04 2.64
C THR A 263 8.21 -0.29 2.90
N MET A 264 7.50 -1.42 2.79
CA MET A 264 8.03 -2.78 2.97
C MET A 264 8.78 -2.98 4.31
N GLN A 265 8.24 -2.43 5.40
CA GLN A 265 8.85 -2.48 6.74
C GLN A 265 8.26 -3.54 7.69
N VAL A 266 7.24 -4.28 7.26
CA VAL A 266 6.46 -5.16 8.13
C VAL A 266 6.63 -6.61 7.69
N SER A 267 7.36 -7.39 8.49
CA SER A 267 7.48 -8.84 8.35
C SER A 267 6.26 -9.58 8.91
N PRO A 268 5.92 -10.75 8.35
CA PRO A 268 6.60 -11.45 7.23
C PRO A 268 6.19 -10.95 5.84
N ALA A 269 5.30 -9.95 5.74
CA ALA A 269 4.75 -9.52 4.46
C ALA A 269 5.79 -8.97 3.47
N ASN A 270 6.81 -8.25 3.96
CA ASN A 270 7.89 -7.72 3.13
C ASN A 270 8.80 -8.82 2.57
N ASP A 271 8.98 -9.93 3.27
CA ASP A 271 9.89 -11.01 2.86
C ASP A 271 9.37 -11.77 1.63
N LEU A 272 8.06 -11.66 1.33
CA LEU A 272 7.46 -12.27 0.15
C LEU A 272 8.07 -11.79 -1.17
N VAL A 273 8.54 -10.53 -1.25
CA VAL A 273 9.10 -9.99 -2.50
C VAL A 273 10.47 -10.55 -2.84
N THR A 274 11.11 -11.26 -1.89
CA THR A 274 12.41 -11.92 -2.08
C THR A 274 12.28 -13.42 -2.37
N MET A 275 11.05 -13.94 -2.47
CA MET A 275 10.82 -15.37 -2.71
C MET A 275 10.80 -15.74 -4.20
N GLY A 276 10.90 -14.75 -5.09
CA GLY A 276 10.78 -14.93 -6.54
C GLY A 276 11.88 -15.82 -7.15
N LYS A 277 11.72 -16.08 -8.45
CA LYS A 277 12.69 -16.81 -9.26
C LYS A 277 13.87 -15.92 -9.61
N GLU A 278 15.05 -16.37 -9.24
CA GLU A 278 16.28 -15.65 -9.52
C GLU A 278 16.66 -15.65 -11.01
N PRO A 279 17.12 -14.51 -11.57
CA PRO A 279 17.15 -13.19 -10.92
C PRO A 279 15.75 -12.57 -10.78
N THR A 280 15.33 -12.29 -9.55
CA THR A 280 13.99 -11.74 -9.28
C THR A 280 13.97 -10.27 -9.66
N ARG A 281 13.13 -9.88 -10.63
CA ARG A 281 13.00 -8.46 -11.02
C ARG A 281 12.13 -7.71 -10.03
N LEU A 282 12.68 -6.75 -9.30
CA LEU A 282 11.91 -5.95 -8.34
C LEU A 282 11.62 -4.56 -8.90
N VAL A 283 10.34 -4.19 -9.02
CA VAL A 283 9.90 -2.84 -9.39
C VAL A 283 9.24 -2.20 -8.18
N ILE A 284 9.73 -1.04 -7.74
CA ILE A 284 9.20 -0.30 -6.59
C ILE A 284 8.78 1.10 -7.03
N CYS A 285 7.48 1.38 -6.94
CA CYS A 285 6.93 2.73 -6.99
C CYS A 285 6.42 3.14 -5.61
N ASN A 286 7.18 4.01 -4.94
CA ASN A 286 6.85 4.56 -3.64
C ASN A 286 7.56 5.90 -3.45
N ARG A 287 6.95 6.88 -2.76
CA ARG A 287 7.58 8.18 -2.50
C ARG A 287 8.71 8.11 -1.47
N GLN A 288 8.60 7.21 -0.50
CA GLN A 288 9.59 7.03 0.56
C GLN A 288 10.56 5.91 0.19
N VAL A 289 11.77 5.96 0.76
CA VAL A 289 12.77 4.88 0.63
C VAL A 289 12.26 3.56 1.22
N THR A 290 12.74 2.45 0.67
CA THR A 290 12.42 1.10 1.15
C THR A 290 13.70 0.29 1.40
N PRO A 291 13.66 -0.76 2.25
CA PRO A 291 14.81 -1.63 2.48
C PRO A 291 15.34 -2.35 1.23
N TYR A 292 14.55 -2.43 0.16
CA TYR A 292 14.89 -3.17 -1.06
C TYR A 292 15.25 -2.25 -2.23
N ASP A 293 15.39 -0.94 -2.02
CA ASP A 293 15.67 0.02 -3.09
C ASP A 293 16.93 -0.35 -3.89
N GLU A 294 18.00 -0.83 -3.24
CA GLU A 294 19.26 -1.21 -3.90
C GLU A 294 19.08 -2.35 -4.91
N THR A 295 18.24 -3.34 -4.60
CA THR A 295 17.97 -4.48 -5.50
C THR A 295 17.32 -4.06 -6.82
N CYS A 296 16.64 -2.89 -6.84
CA CYS A 296 16.12 -2.34 -8.08
C CYS A 296 17.24 -1.93 -9.04
N PHE A 297 18.44 -1.63 -8.56
CA PHE A 297 19.56 -1.10 -9.36
C PHE A 297 20.58 -2.15 -9.78
N ASP A 298 20.40 -3.42 -9.37
CA ASP A 298 21.21 -4.53 -9.83
C ASP A 298 21.21 -4.62 -11.37
N THR A 299 22.31 -5.13 -11.93
CA THR A 299 22.51 -5.22 -13.39
C THR A 299 22.78 -6.66 -13.82
N TYR A 300 22.26 -7.03 -14.99
CA TYR A 300 22.65 -8.24 -15.69
C TYR A 300 24.10 -8.11 -16.20
N GLN A 301 24.67 -9.23 -16.67
CA GLN A 301 26.03 -9.25 -17.23
C GLN A 301 26.21 -8.33 -18.45
N ASP A 302 25.12 -8.05 -19.18
CA ASP A 302 25.12 -7.13 -20.32
C ASP A 302 24.93 -5.65 -19.93
N GLY A 303 24.90 -5.35 -18.63
CA GLY A 303 24.75 -4.01 -18.06
C GLY A 303 23.30 -3.51 -17.98
N GLN A 304 22.30 -4.30 -18.40
CA GLN A 304 20.90 -3.91 -18.27
C GLN A 304 20.44 -3.99 -16.80
N GLN A 305 19.73 -2.97 -16.33
CA GLN A 305 19.21 -2.94 -14.96
C GLN A 305 18.05 -3.93 -14.78
N VAL A 306 18.15 -4.79 -13.75
CA VAL A 306 17.27 -5.92 -13.43
C VAL A 306 15.90 -5.47 -12.95
N GLY A 307 15.85 -4.57 -11.96
CA GLY A 307 14.63 -4.06 -11.33
C GLY A 307 14.40 -2.57 -11.62
N SER A 308 13.40 -1.91 -11.02
CA SER A 308 13.14 -0.49 -11.27
C SER A 308 12.63 0.29 -10.07
N ARG A 309 13.28 1.41 -9.76
CA ARG A 309 12.85 2.31 -8.69
C ARG A 309 12.24 3.59 -9.25
N VAL A 310 11.03 3.92 -8.79
CA VAL A 310 10.29 5.15 -9.14
C VAL A 310 9.85 5.88 -7.88
N PHE A 311 10.49 7.00 -7.56
CA PHE A 311 10.09 7.85 -6.44
C PHE A 311 8.93 8.75 -6.88
N GLY A 312 7.69 8.38 -6.57
CA GLY A 312 6.54 9.17 -7.01
C GLY A 312 5.18 8.56 -6.70
N ASP A 313 4.17 9.18 -7.30
CA ASP A 313 2.77 8.78 -7.15
C ASP A 313 2.45 7.52 -7.96
N CYS A 314 1.94 6.48 -7.30
CA CYS A 314 1.53 5.25 -7.97
C CYS A 314 0.53 5.52 -9.10
N ASP A 315 -0.44 6.42 -8.93
CA ASP A 315 -1.41 6.75 -9.98
C ASP A 315 -0.76 7.41 -11.20
N LYS A 316 0.26 8.25 -11.02
CA LYS A 316 0.98 8.85 -12.16
C LYS A 316 1.81 7.80 -12.89
N PHE A 317 2.55 7.00 -12.14
CA PHE A 317 3.36 5.91 -12.69
C PHE A 317 2.50 4.89 -13.44
N MET A 318 1.38 4.45 -12.84
CA MET A 318 0.45 3.51 -13.46
C MET A 318 -0.23 4.10 -14.69
N LYS A 319 -0.55 5.40 -14.73
CA LYS A 319 -1.04 6.06 -15.96
C LYS A 319 -0.02 6.00 -17.09
N SER A 320 1.25 6.30 -16.81
CA SER A 320 2.31 6.18 -17.82
C SER A 320 2.49 4.73 -18.25
N LEU A 321 2.43 3.77 -17.33
CA LEU A 321 2.54 2.35 -17.62
C LEU A 321 1.37 1.83 -18.47
N MET A 322 0.14 2.20 -18.15
CA MET A 322 -1.07 1.78 -18.89
C MET A 322 -1.05 2.26 -20.34
N LYS A 323 -0.53 3.47 -20.61
CA LYS A 323 -0.32 3.99 -21.97
C LYS A 323 0.63 3.15 -22.82
N LEU A 324 1.53 2.41 -22.18
CA LEU A 324 2.54 1.57 -22.84
C LEU A 324 2.10 0.10 -22.95
N LEU A 325 1.20 -0.34 -22.06
CA LEU A 325 0.69 -1.71 -22.00
C LEU A 325 -0.58 -1.92 -22.84
N LEU A 326 -1.40 -0.89 -23.02
CA LEU A 326 -2.62 -0.95 -23.83
C LEU A 326 -2.45 -0.24 -25.16
N SER A 327 -3.22 -0.66 -26.18
CA SER A 327 -3.42 0.18 -27.36
C SER A 327 -4.15 1.47 -26.99
N GLN A 328 -4.00 2.51 -27.83
CA GLN A 328 -4.64 3.79 -27.60
C GLN A 328 -6.18 3.68 -27.55
N GLU A 329 -6.75 2.81 -28.38
CA GLU A 329 -8.19 2.57 -28.42
C GLU A 329 -8.69 1.85 -27.16
N GLU A 330 -8.00 0.79 -26.73
CA GLU A 330 -8.33 0.05 -25.51
C GLU A 330 -8.23 0.95 -24.27
N LEU A 331 -7.17 1.76 -24.16
CA LEU A 331 -6.99 2.69 -23.06
C LEU A 331 -8.14 3.70 -23.01
N LYS A 332 -8.46 4.34 -24.15
CA LYS A 332 -9.54 5.33 -24.23
C LYS A 332 -10.89 4.72 -23.84
N LYS A 333 -11.19 3.51 -24.33
CA LYS A 333 -12.41 2.78 -23.97
C LYS A 333 -12.47 2.43 -22.49
N TRP A 334 -11.37 1.95 -21.91
CA TRP A 334 -11.30 1.58 -20.50
C TRP A 334 -11.42 2.79 -19.57
N GLU A 335 -10.78 3.91 -19.91
CA GLU A 335 -10.89 5.17 -19.15
C GLU A 335 -12.29 5.78 -19.26
N ALA A 336 -12.92 5.75 -20.43
CA ALA A 336 -14.30 6.20 -20.62
C ALA A 336 -15.32 5.40 -19.78
N GLY A 337 -15.03 4.13 -19.47
CA GLY A 337 -15.88 3.30 -18.62
C GLY A 337 -15.84 3.63 -17.12
N ARG A 338 -15.01 4.60 -16.68
CA ARG A 338 -14.79 4.88 -15.25
C ARG A 338 -16.06 5.36 -14.53
N GLU A 339 -16.88 6.19 -15.15
CA GLU A 339 -18.11 6.69 -14.52
C GLU A 339 -19.09 5.55 -14.21
N ALA A 340 -19.25 4.60 -15.14
CA ALA A 340 -20.07 3.41 -14.93
C ALA A 340 -19.53 2.53 -13.79
N ARG A 341 -18.20 2.35 -13.70
CA ARG A 341 -17.57 1.61 -12.60
C ARG A 341 -17.81 2.28 -11.25
N LEU A 342 -17.70 3.62 -11.17
CA LEU A 342 -17.98 4.36 -9.93
C LEU A 342 -19.41 4.12 -9.45
N LEU A 343 -20.39 4.17 -10.34
CA LEU A 343 -21.79 3.83 -10.01
C LEU A 343 -21.94 2.39 -9.52
N GLN A 344 -21.23 1.44 -10.14
CA GLN A 344 -21.22 0.05 -9.70
C GLN A 344 -20.62 -0.09 -8.30
N TYR A 345 -19.55 0.63 -7.98
CA TYR A 345 -18.95 0.61 -6.64
C TYR A 345 -19.91 1.18 -5.58
N ASP A 346 -20.65 2.25 -5.90
CA ASP A 346 -21.69 2.83 -5.04
C ASP A 346 -22.77 1.80 -4.71
N LEU A 347 -23.25 1.08 -5.74
CA LEU A 347 -24.26 0.02 -5.61
C LEU A 347 -23.75 -1.13 -4.73
N GLN A 348 -22.52 -1.60 -4.96
CA GLN A 348 -21.90 -2.66 -4.15
C GLN A 348 -21.77 -2.25 -2.67
N ARG A 349 -21.52 -0.96 -2.41
CA ARG A 349 -21.45 -0.40 -1.06
C ARG A 349 -22.82 0.04 -0.52
N LYS A 350 -23.91 -0.17 -1.25
CA LYS A 350 -25.29 0.24 -0.88
C LYS A 350 -25.36 1.70 -0.43
N LEU A 351 -24.61 2.58 -1.10
CA LEU A 351 -24.63 4.01 -0.81
C LEU A 351 -25.77 4.69 -1.56
N THR A 352 -26.41 5.67 -0.92
CA THR A 352 -27.37 6.55 -1.60
C THR A 352 -26.65 7.58 -2.47
N THR A 353 -27.35 8.16 -3.45
CA THR A 353 -26.81 9.18 -4.38
C THR A 353 -26.33 10.46 -3.68
N GLU A 354 -26.77 10.71 -2.45
CA GLU A 354 -26.31 11.84 -1.62
C GLU A 354 -25.04 11.51 -0.82
N GLU A 355 -24.84 10.24 -0.47
CA GLU A 355 -23.65 9.77 0.24
C GLU A 355 -22.46 9.53 -0.70
N SER A 356 -22.70 9.30 -1.99
CA SER A 356 -21.63 9.14 -3.00
C SER A 356 -20.97 10.46 -3.42
N LYS A 357 -21.62 11.61 -3.16
CA LYS A 357 -21.11 12.96 -3.50
C LYS A 357 -20.21 13.57 -2.40
N LYS A 358 -20.02 12.89 -1.28
CA LYS A 358 -19.17 13.31 -0.14
C LYS A 358 -17.89 12.50 -0.10
#